data_AF-D2VYS5-F1
#
_entry.id   AF-D2VYS5-F1
#
_cell.length_a   1.000
_cell.length_b   1.000
_cell.length_c   1.000
_cell.angle_alpha   90.00
_cell.angle_beta   90.00
_cell.angle_gamma   90.00
#
_symmetry.space_group_name_H-M   'P 1'
#
loop_
_entity.id
_entity.type
_entity.pdbx_description
1 polymer ?
#
loop_
_entity_poly.entity_id
_entity_poly.type
_entity_poly.pdbx_seq_one_letter_code
_entity_poly.pdbx_strand_id
1 'polypeptide(L)'
;MTVSQQLVFLFLCIGMFMISSVSGHARWKYPTPRTSDSGLKSYPCGGVEFFGNGQPVTILQPGKQILQFEETISHTGAPFRIALSINSDSNYEKYILIDHIPHNDQSDSSSLKVYQYLVDIPNIKCQKCSISLTNPMTDKQSGCCSYPTTKTGNSELCGSVYHSCANIQINGTVELSNFKYNYTGPCGDYTQESSSWTKQSDDSWKLDNMYTGFYVPPTSQQCSRFKISCNETYPEVSNNSQNGNSNNEPKTTISNCIPSSCVAPFVFYFMIVLFVLLNIN
;
A
#
# COMPACT_ATOMS: atom_id res chain seq x y z
N MET A 1 44.23 13.64 28.17
CA MET A 1 42.79 13.38 28.35
C MET A 1 42.63 12.33 29.42
N THR A 2 41.82 12.59 30.43
CA THR A 2 41.56 11.61 31.51
C THR A 2 40.61 10.53 30.98
N VAL A 3 40.72 9.30 31.52
CA VAL A 3 39.85 8.15 31.16
C VAL A 3 38.35 8.51 31.23
N SER A 4 38.00 9.47 32.10
CA SER A 4 36.65 10.04 32.23
C SER A 4 36.15 10.76 30.96
N GLN A 5 37.01 11.53 30.27
CA GLN A 5 36.61 12.25 29.05
C GLN A 5 36.40 11.34 27.83
N GLN A 6 37.08 10.18 27.77
CA GLN A 6 36.89 9.22 26.68
C GLN A 6 35.58 8.45 26.80
N LEU A 7 35.12 8.17 28.03
CA LEU A 7 33.84 7.51 28.29
C LEU A 7 32.63 8.39 27.94
N VAL A 8 32.70 9.70 28.19
CA VAL A 8 31.62 10.65 27.85
C VAL A 8 31.45 10.77 26.33
N PHE A 9 32.54 10.82 25.57
CA PHE A 9 32.49 10.85 24.10
C PHE A 9 31.93 9.53 23.51
N LEU A 10 32.26 8.39 24.11
CA LEU A 10 31.76 7.09 23.65
C LEU A 10 30.24 6.96 23.88
N PHE A 11 29.72 7.42 25.02
CA PHE A 11 28.27 7.44 25.28
C PHE A 11 27.52 8.41 24.36
N LEU A 12 28.11 9.55 24.00
CA LEU A 12 27.49 10.49 23.05
C LEU A 12 27.40 9.90 21.63
N CYS A 13 28.43 9.18 21.20
CA CYS A 13 28.44 8.51 19.89
C CYS A 13 27.47 7.32 19.82
N ILE A 14 27.29 6.57 20.91
CA ILE A 14 26.35 5.44 20.96
C ILE A 14 24.89 5.92 20.96
N GLY A 15 24.59 7.11 21.52
CA GLY A 15 23.26 7.72 21.47
C GLY A 15 22.82 8.17 20.07
N MET A 16 23.76 8.53 19.19
CA MET A 16 23.47 8.99 17.82
C MET A 16 23.14 7.89 16.81
N PHE A 17 23.34 6.60 17.15
CA PHE A 17 23.01 5.49 16.26
C PHE A 17 21.56 4.97 16.38
N MET A 18 20.75 5.57 17.26
CA MET A 18 19.32 5.25 17.36
C MET A 18 18.46 6.09 16.41
N ILE A 19 18.89 6.24 15.15
CA ILE A 19 18.01 6.74 14.09
C ILE A 19 17.04 5.60 13.77
N SER A 20 15.95 5.54 14.55
CA SER A 20 14.83 4.67 14.23
C SER A 20 14.18 5.25 12.98
N SER A 21 14.40 4.62 11.82
CA SER A 21 13.69 4.94 10.58
C SER A 21 12.21 4.58 10.75
N VAL A 22 11.44 5.45 11.41
CA VAL A 22 9.98 5.32 11.44
C VAL A 22 9.45 6.10 10.25
N SER A 23 9.37 5.43 9.11
CA SER A 23 8.52 5.88 8.01
C SER A 23 7.61 4.71 7.66
N GLY A 24 6.38 4.79 8.13
CA GLY A 24 5.37 3.77 7.90
C GLY A 24 4.06 4.46 7.53
N HIS A 25 3.34 3.94 6.55
CA HIS A 25 2.20 4.61 5.95
C HIS A 25 1.02 3.67 5.72
N ALA A 26 1.21 2.42 5.30
CA ALA A 26 0.15 1.42 5.39
C ALA A 26 0.71 0.00 5.35
N ARG A 27 0.16 -0.93 6.15
CA ARG A 27 0.42 -2.37 5.96
C ARG A 27 -0.76 -3.25 6.31
N TRP A 28 -0.79 -4.45 5.76
CA TRP A 28 -1.72 -5.46 6.23
C TRP A 28 -1.47 -5.82 7.69
N LYS A 29 -2.55 -6.07 8.41
CA LYS A 29 -2.58 -6.75 9.71
C LYS A 29 -3.18 -8.15 9.57
N TYR A 30 -4.25 -8.27 8.80
CA TYR A 30 -4.84 -9.53 8.36
C TYR A 30 -5.35 -9.39 6.91
N PRO A 31 -4.93 -10.25 5.97
CA PRO A 31 -4.01 -11.39 6.12
C PRO A 31 -2.59 -10.98 6.56
N THR A 32 -1.80 -11.94 7.06
CA THR A 32 -0.45 -11.63 7.54
C THR A 32 0.42 -11.09 6.39
N PRO A 33 1.02 -9.90 6.52
CA PRO A 33 1.85 -9.32 5.45
C PRO A 33 3.13 -10.13 5.24
N ARG A 34 3.73 -10.02 4.04
CA ARG A 34 5.04 -10.63 3.74
C ARG A 34 6.19 -10.03 4.54
N THR A 35 6.05 -8.78 4.96
CA THR A 35 7.04 -8.03 5.74
C THR A 35 6.34 -7.13 6.74
N SER A 36 7.03 -6.80 7.83
CA SER A 36 6.58 -5.78 8.78
C SER A 36 6.83 -4.35 8.31
N ASP A 37 7.50 -4.14 7.18
CA ASP A 37 7.70 -2.78 6.65
C ASP A 37 6.37 -2.17 6.18
N SER A 38 6.06 -0.95 6.64
CA SER A 38 4.87 -0.18 6.25
C SER A 38 5.20 1.03 5.37
N GLY A 39 6.48 1.25 5.05
CA GLY A 39 6.99 2.37 4.25
C GLY A 39 7.28 2.02 2.79
N LEU A 40 6.77 0.88 2.29
CA LEU A 40 7.08 0.37 0.95
C LEU A 40 6.41 1.22 -0.14
N LYS A 41 7.22 1.90 -0.96
CA LYS A 41 6.75 2.76 -2.08
C LYS A 41 6.93 2.17 -3.47
N SER A 42 7.69 1.08 -3.59
CA SER A 42 7.97 0.46 -4.89
C SER A 42 6.82 -0.45 -5.29
N TYR A 43 6.26 -0.26 -6.48
CA TYR A 43 5.24 -1.16 -7.00
C TYR A 43 5.79 -2.58 -7.25
N PRO A 44 5.00 -3.65 -7.06
CA PRO A 44 3.67 -3.68 -6.44
C PRO A 44 3.69 -3.92 -4.92
N CYS A 45 4.82 -4.37 -4.38
CA CYS A 45 4.93 -4.90 -3.01
C CYS A 45 6.24 -4.47 -2.32
N GLY A 46 6.79 -3.32 -2.68
CA GLY A 46 8.07 -2.84 -2.16
C GLY A 46 9.31 -3.60 -2.64
N GLY A 47 9.19 -4.40 -3.71
CA GLY A 47 10.23 -5.33 -4.14
C GLY A 47 10.35 -6.60 -3.28
N VAL A 48 9.43 -6.81 -2.33
CA VAL A 48 9.39 -8.05 -1.54
C VAL A 48 8.92 -9.20 -2.41
N GLU A 49 9.71 -10.29 -2.42
CA GLU A 49 9.49 -11.48 -3.26
C GLU A 49 8.08 -12.08 -3.10
N PHE A 50 7.50 -12.54 -4.21
CA PHE A 50 6.25 -13.29 -4.24
C PHE A 50 6.47 -14.73 -3.76
N PHE A 51 5.82 -15.15 -2.67
CA PHE A 51 6.01 -16.49 -2.07
C PHE A 51 7.49 -16.83 -1.82
N GLY A 52 8.24 -15.84 -1.32
CA GLY A 52 9.62 -16.04 -0.88
C GLY A 52 9.72 -17.04 0.28
N ASN A 53 10.93 -17.58 0.47
CA ASN A 53 11.16 -18.61 1.48
C ASN A 53 10.79 -18.14 2.90
N GLY A 54 10.02 -18.94 3.63
CA GLY A 54 9.59 -18.63 5.00
C GLY A 54 8.53 -17.54 5.13
N GLN A 55 8.02 -16.98 4.02
CA GLN A 55 6.95 -16.00 4.09
C GLN A 55 5.63 -16.63 4.57
N PRO A 56 4.84 -15.90 5.37
CA PRO A 56 3.55 -16.39 5.83
C PRO A 56 2.56 -16.52 4.66
N VAL A 57 1.65 -17.48 4.77
CA VAL A 57 0.54 -17.68 3.82
C VAL A 57 -0.77 -17.75 4.61
N THR A 58 -1.74 -16.91 4.27
CA THR A 58 -3.07 -16.93 4.90
C THR A 58 -4.08 -17.64 4.00
N ILE A 59 -4.86 -18.57 4.55
CA ILE A 59 -5.95 -19.22 3.81
C ILE A 59 -7.24 -18.40 4.01
N LEU A 60 -7.78 -17.88 2.93
CA LEU A 60 -9.07 -17.19 2.88
C LEU A 60 -10.15 -18.12 2.32
N GLN A 61 -11.36 -18.03 2.86
CA GLN A 61 -12.54 -18.67 2.27
C GLN A 61 -13.26 -17.68 1.35
N PRO A 62 -13.88 -18.15 0.25
CA PRO A 62 -14.78 -17.32 -0.55
C PRO A 62 -15.90 -16.68 0.27
N GLY A 63 -16.42 -15.56 -0.23
CA GLY A 63 -17.47 -14.78 0.41
C GLY A 63 -16.92 -13.64 1.27
N LYS A 64 -17.80 -13.04 2.07
CA LYS A 64 -17.46 -11.87 2.89
C LYS A 64 -16.49 -12.22 4.02
N GLN A 65 -15.31 -11.62 3.99
CA GLN A 65 -14.25 -11.73 5.00
C GLN A 65 -13.92 -10.35 5.55
N ILE A 66 -13.64 -10.25 6.86
CA ILE A 66 -13.10 -9.02 7.43
C ILE A 66 -11.59 -9.04 7.24
N LEU A 67 -11.08 -8.09 6.46
CA LEU A 67 -9.67 -7.82 6.36
C LEU A 67 -9.28 -6.68 7.30
N GLN A 68 -8.03 -6.68 7.74
CA GLN A 68 -7.50 -5.65 8.62
C GLN A 68 -6.21 -5.09 8.06
N PHE A 69 -6.09 -3.78 8.09
CA PHE A 69 -4.85 -3.09 7.78
C PHE A 69 -4.62 -1.98 8.78
N GLU A 70 -3.40 -1.49 8.82
CA GLU A 70 -3.01 -0.42 9.72
C GLU A 70 -2.28 0.69 8.99
N GLU A 71 -2.47 1.88 9.52
CA GLU A 71 -1.82 3.11 9.09
C GLU A 71 -1.01 3.64 10.27
N THR A 72 0.28 3.80 10.05
CA THR A 72 1.25 4.22 11.08
C THR A 72 1.53 5.72 11.02
N ILE A 73 1.29 6.37 9.87
CA ILE A 73 1.32 7.82 9.68
C ILE A 73 0.09 8.18 8.84
N SER A 74 -0.74 9.08 9.37
CA SER A 74 -2.01 9.45 8.75
C SER A 74 -1.81 10.43 7.60
N HIS A 75 -2.41 10.14 6.44
CA HIS A 75 -2.43 11.01 5.28
C HIS A 75 -3.85 11.49 5.00
N THR A 76 -4.14 12.75 5.37
CA THR A 76 -5.49 13.33 5.27
C THR A 76 -6.10 13.10 3.89
N GLY A 77 -7.25 12.43 3.88
CA GLY A 77 -7.98 12.10 2.65
C GLY A 77 -7.30 11.10 1.71
N ALA A 78 -6.19 10.44 2.07
CA ALA A 78 -5.54 9.46 1.20
C ALA A 78 -6.31 8.12 1.19
N PRO A 79 -7.01 7.76 0.09
CA PRO A 79 -7.84 6.57 0.06
C PRO A 79 -7.01 5.29 0.03
N PHE A 80 -7.68 4.14 0.18
CA PHE A 80 -7.08 2.82 0.03
C PHE A 80 -7.73 2.02 -1.10
N ARG A 81 -6.99 1.07 -1.65
CA ARG A 81 -7.47 0.05 -2.59
C ARG A 81 -7.02 -1.34 -2.12
N ILE A 82 -7.88 -2.33 -2.34
CA ILE A 82 -7.61 -3.75 -2.12
C ILE A 82 -7.78 -4.50 -3.45
N ALA A 83 -6.75 -5.22 -3.88
CA ALA A 83 -6.78 -5.97 -5.14
C ALA A 83 -6.08 -7.33 -5.04
N LEU A 84 -6.42 -8.25 -5.93
CA LEU A 84 -5.79 -9.56 -6.06
C LEU A 84 -4.86 -9.64 -7.26
N SER A 85 -3.86 -10.49 -7.13
CA SER A 85 -3.07 -11.04 -8.23
C SER A 85 -3.03 -12.56 -8.11
N ILE A 86 -3.18 -13.25 -9.23
CA ILE A 86 -3.31 -14.71 -9.28
C ILE A 86 -2.05 -15.30 -9.89
N ASN A 87 -1.37 -16.18 -9.14
CA ASN A 87 -0.12 -16.84 -9.52
C ASN A 87 1.07 -15.91 -9.80
N SER A 88 0.98 -14.63 -9.43
CA SER A 88 2.04 -13.63 -9.62
C SER A 88 1.88 -12.44 -8.67
N ASP A 89 2.74 -11.43 -8.83
CA ASP A 89 2.57 -10.07 -8.34
C ASP A 89 2.32 -9.10 -9.50
N SER A 90 1.28 -9.34 -10.30
CA SER A 90 0.98 -8.52 -11.47
C SER A 90 -0.52 -8.45 -11.76
N ASN A 91 -0.92 -7.53 -12.63
CA ASN A 91 -2.32 -7.40 -13.07
C ASN A 91 -3.30 -7.13 -11.92
N TYR A 92 -2.91 -6.36 -10.89
CA TYR A 92 -3.80 -6.00 -9.79
C TYR A 92 -5.02 -5.18 -10.26
N GLU A 93 -4.89 -4.49 -11.39
CA GLU A 93 -5.99 -3.81 -12.07
C GLU A 93 -7.08 -4.78 -12.55
N LYS A 94 -6.75 -6.05 -12.82
CA LYS A 94 -7.70 -7.05 -13.31
C LYS A 94 -8.63 -7.57 -12.22
N TYR A 95 -8.15 -7.66 -10.99
CA TYR A 95 -8.90 -8.27 -9.87
C TYR A 95 -9.00 -7.31 -8.68
N ILE A 96 -9.43 -6.07 -8.94
CA ILE A 96 -9.75 -5.09 -7.90
C ILE A 96 -10.91 -5.62 -7.07
N LEU A 97 -10.71 -5.85 -5.77
CA LEU A 97 -11.78 -6.28 -4.86
C LEU A 97 -12.58 -5.07 -4.37
N ILE A 98 -11.88 -4.03 -3.95
CA ILE A 98 -12.45 -2.78 -3.45
C ILE A 98 -11.52 -1.64 -3.85
N ASP A 99 -12.10 -0.57 -4.38
CA ASP A 99 -11.41 0.67 -4.69
C ASP A 99 -12.03 1.83 -3.89
N HIS A 100 -11.31 2.95 -3.82
CA HIS A 100 -11.79 4.18 -3.17
C HIS A 100 -12.26 3.95 -1.73
N ILE A 101 -11.54 3.16 -0.92
CA ILE A 101 -11.82 3.08 0.52
C ILE A 101 -11.45 4.45 1.12
N PRO A 102 -12.39 5.20 1.71
CA PRO A 102 -12.12 6.56 2.16
C PRO A 102 -11.18 6.56 3.36
N HIS A 103 -10.40 7.61 3.54
CA HIS A 103 -9.55 7.77 4.70
C HIS A 103 -10.37 8.10 5.97
N ASN A 104 -9.81 7.78 7.14
CA ASN A 104 -10.33 8.23 8.43
C ASN A 104 -9.56 9.46 8.92
N ASP A 105 -10.09 10.65 8.67
CA ASP A 105 -9.48 11.91 9.10
C ASP A 105 -9.67 12.23 10.59
N GLN A 106 -10.40 11.41 11.34
CA GLN A 106 -10.61 11.66 12.76
C GLN A 106 -9.28 11.62 13.51
N SER A 107 -9.09 12.58 14.41
CA SER A 107 -7.96 12.59 15.34
C SER A 107 -8.13 11.45 16.36
N ASP A 108 -7.08 10.67 16.58
CA ASP A 108 -7.03 9.65 17.62
C ASP A 108 -5.79 9.89 18.51
N SER A 109 -5.86 9.48 19.77
CA SER A 109 -4.72 9.56 20.69
C SER A 109 -3.61 8.59 20.30
N SER A 110 -3.95 7.53 19.56
CA SER A 110 -2.99 6.61 18.95
C SER A 110 -2.56 7.13 17.57
N SER A 111 -1.25 7.13 17.31
CA SER A 111 -0.74 7.35 15.95
C SER A 111 -0.99 6.14 15.03
N LEU A 112 -1.18 4.95 15.59
CA LEU A 112 -1.52 3.74 14.86
C LEU A 112 -3.04 3.59 14.75
N LYS A 113 -3.57 3.63 13.54
CA LYS A 113 -4.97 3.33 13.24
C LYS A 113 -5.07 1.93 12.65
N VAL A 114 -5.92 1.08 13.23
CA VAL A 114 -6.24 -0.24 12.67
C VAL A 114 -7.61 -0.17 12.03
N TYR A 115 -7.71 -0.45 10.75
CA TYR A 115 -8.95 -0.46 9.98
C TYR A 115 -9.48 -1.88 9.85
N GLN A 116 -10.80 -2.04 9.88
CA GLN A 116 -11.49 -3.26 9.50
C GLN A 116 -12.39 -2.98 8.30
N TYR A 117 -12.27 -3.81 7.26
CA TYR A 117 -13.08 -3.68 6.06
C TYR A 117 -13.64 -5.04 5.64
N LEU A 118 -14.93 -5.08 5.32
CA LEU A 118 -15.59 -6.29 4.85
C LEU A 118 -15.40 -6.42 3.34
N VAL A 119 -14.70 -7.47 2.92
CA VAL A 119 -14.31 -7.71 1.53
C VAL A 119 -14.93 -9.00 1.03
N ASP A 120 -15.56 -8.97 -0.14
CA ASP A 120 -16.06 -10.18 -0.78
C ASP A 120 -14.92 -10.90 -1.54
N ILE A 121 -14.46 -12.02 -0.99
CA ILE A 121 -13.39 -12.82 -1.58
C ILE A 121 -14.00 -13.71 -2.67
N PRO A 122 -13.50 -13.64 -3.92
CA PRO A 122 -14.10 -14.39 -5.02
C PRO A 122 -14.01 -15.90 -4.78
N ASN A 123 -15.03 -16.63 -5.26
CA ASN A 123 -15.00 -18.09 -5.28
C ASN A 123 -14.08 -18.59 -6.39
N ILE A 124 -12.77 -18.55 -6.15
CA ILE A 124 -11.74 -19.09 -7.04
C ILE A 124 -10.79 -19.99 -6.25
N LYS A 125 -10.41 -21.12 -6.82
CA LYS A 125 -9.35 -21.96 -6.28
C LYS A 125 -8.00 -21.35 -6.64
N CYS A 126 -7.32 -20.79 -5.64
CA CYS A 126 -6.01 -20.17 -5.85
C CYS A 126 -5.00 -20.67 -4.80
N GLN A 127 -3.99 -21.41 -5.24
CA GLN A 127 -2.92 -21.93 -4.36
C GLN A 127 -1.78 -20.94 -4.12
N LYS A 128 -1.62 -19.97 -5.03
CA LYS A 128 -0.61 -18.91 -4.94
C LYS A 128 -1.24 -17.59 -5.40
N CYS A 129 -1.88 -16.88 -4.49
CA CYS A 129 -2.41 -15.55 -4.76
C CYS A 129 -1.70 -14.51 -3.91
N SER A 130 -1.65 -13.29 -4.43
CA SER A 130 -1.29 -12.10 -3.65
C SER A 130 -2.52 -11.23 -3.46
N ILE A 131 -2.67 -10.65 -2.29
CA ILE A 131 -3.61 -9.56 -2.04
C ILE A 131 -2.82 -8.31 -1.67
N SER A 132 -3.05 -7.23 -2.41
CA SER A 132 -2.38 -5.94 -2.21
C SER A 132 -3.31 -4.96 -1.52
N LEU A 133 -2.74 -4.23 -0.57
CA LEU A 133 -3.25 -2.97 -0.04
C LEU A 133 -2.43 -1.87 -0.69
N THR A 134 -3.13 -0.88 -1.24
CA THR A 134 -2.52 0.29 -1.86
C THR A 134 -3.07 1.54 -1.20
N ASN A 135 -2.23 2.53 -0.94
CA ASN A 135 -2.63 3.82 -0.38
C ASN A 135 -2.01 4.98 -1.18
N PRO A 136 -2.73 5.54 -2.18
CA PRO A 136 -2.26 6.68 -2.94
C PRO A 136 -2.26 7.96 -2.08
N MET A 137 -1.11 8.63 -1.93
CA MET A 137 -1.00 9.86 -1.13
C MET A 137 -1.58 11.07 -1.88
N THR A 138 -2.90 11.19 -1.89
CA THR A 138 -3.61 12.32 -2.51
C THR A 138 -3.44 13.62 -1.73
N ASP A 139 -3.00 13.57 -0.47
CA ASP A 139 -2.66 14.74 0.35
C ASP A 139 -1.39 15.47 -0.13
N LYS A 140 -0.51 14.78 -0.87
CA LYS A 140 0.74 15.35 -1.43
C LYS A 140 0.59 15.89 -2.83
N GLN A 141 -0.62 15.87 -3.40
CA GLN A 141 -0.90 16.34 -4.74
C GLN A 141 -2.03 17.37 -4.74
N SER A 142 -1.91 18.36 -5.63
CA SER A 142 -3.02 19.28 -5.89
C SER A 142 -3.98 18.63 -6.90
N GLY A 143 -5.13 18.14 -6.43
CA GLY A 143 -6.22 17.70 -7.31
C GLY A 143 -6.33 16.18 -7.47
N CYS A 144 -6.47 15.74 -8.72
CA CYS A 144 -6.76 14.35 -9.08
C CYS A 144 -5.50 13.62 -9.54
N CYS A 145 -5.38 12.35 -9.16
CA CYS A 145 -4.25 11.52 -9.58
C CYS A 145 -4.70 10.12 -9.96
N SER A 146 -3.97 9.49 -10.88
CA SER A 146 -4.19 8.09 -11.20
C SER A 146 -3.18 7.23 -10.45
N TYR A 147 -3.66 6.17 -9.80
CA TYR A 147 -2.77 5.08 -9.39
C TYR A 147 -2.21 4.42 -10.66
N PRO A 148 -0.89 4.16 -10.75
CA PRO A 148 -0.28 3.59 -11.94
C PRO A 148 -1.05 2.35 -12.40
N THR A 149 -1.66 2.49 -13.57
CA THR A 149 -1.99 1.35 -14.42
C THR A 149 -0.83 1.18 -15.38
N THR A 150 -0.57 -0.04 -15.83
CA THR A 150 0.41 -0.31 -16.91
C THR A 150 0.09 0.44 -18.22
N LYS A 151 -1.03 1.17 -18.29
CA LYS A 151 -1.45 1.99 -19.41
C LYS A 151 -1.08 3.45 -19.16
N THR A 152 0.01 3.86 -19.81
CA THR A 152 0.46 5.24 -19.96
C THR A 152 -0.62 6.11 -20.62
N GLY A 153 -1.39 6.83 -19.81
CA GLY A 153 -2.21 7.97 -20.22
C GLY A 153 -1.70 9.24 -19.54
N ASN A 154 -2.04 10.41 -20.08
CA ASN A 154 -1.62 11.75 -19.62
C ASN A 154 -2.12 12.16 -18.22
N SER A 155 -2.54 11.23 -17.38
CA SER A 155 -2.94 11.51 -16.00
C SER A 155 -1.72 11.65 -15.10
N GLU A 156 -1.73 12.65 -14.22
CA GLU A 156 -0.72 12.80 -13.20
C GLU A 156 -0.74 11.56 -12.29
N LEU A 157 0.39 10.84 -12.26
CA LEU A 157 0.56 9.71 -11.36
C LEU A 157 0.53 10.21 -9.92
N CYS A 158 -0.16 9.48 -9.04
CA CYS A 158 -0.15 9.80 -7.61
C CYS A 158 1.29 9.85 -7.11
N GLY A 159 1.70 11.01 -6.56
CA GLY A 159 3.10 11.36 -6.33
C GLY A 159 3.91 10.31 -5.56
N SER A 160 3.38 9.77 -4.46
CA SER A 160 3.82 8.44 -4.00
C SER A 160 2.66 7.61 -3.49
N VAL A 161 2.85 6.30 -3.55
CA VAL A 161 1.84 5.31 -3.20
C VAL A 161 2.49 4.27 -2.31
N TYR A 162 1.81 3.92 -1.22
CA TYR A 162 2.27 2.83 -0.37
C TYR A 162 1.63 1.52 -0.75
N HIS A 163 2.40 0.47 -0.54
CA HIS A 163 2.03 -0.88 -0.89
C HIS A 163 2.24 -1.81 0.28
N SER A 164 1.33 -2.76 0.45
CA SER A 164 1.54 -3.92 1.31
C SER A 164 0.92 -5.14 0.66
N CYS A 165 1.65 -6.25 0.66
CA CYS A 165 1.19 -7.49 0.06
C CYS A 165 1.22 -8.62 1.09
N ALA A 166 0.26 -9.51 0.96
CA ALA A 166 0.21 -10.76 1.71
C ALA A 166 0.09 -11.93 0.72
N ASN A 167 0.77 -13.03 1.03
CA ASN A 167 0.54 -14.28 0.30
C ASN A 167 -0.73 -14.92 0.85
N ILE A 168 -1.61 -15.30 -0.05
CA ILE A 168 -2.86 -15.95 0.31
C ILE A 168 -3.11 -17.21 -0.54
N GLN A 169 -3.92 -18.09 0.04
CA GLN A 169 -4.63 -19.13 -0.67
C GLN A 169 -6.11 -18.85 -0.58
N ILE A 170 -6.84 -19.05 -1.68
CA ILE A 170 -8.30 -18.96 -1.67
C ILE A 170 -8.83 -20.36 -1.88
N ASN A 171 -9.55 -20.87 -0.88
CA ASN A 171 -10.16 -22.19 -0.89
C ASN A 171 -11.50 -22.18 -1.64
N GLY A 172 -11.48 -21.69 -2.88
CA GLY A 172 -12.63 -21.70 -3.76
C GLY A 172 -12.82 -23.01 -4.50
N THR A 173 -13.98 -23.14 -5.13
CA THR A 173 -14.41 -24.31 -5.90
C THR A 173 -14.30 -24.11 -7.41
N VAL A 174 -14.15 -22.87 -7.89
CA VAL A 174 -14.04 -22.57 -9.32
C VAL A 174 -12.56 -22.57 -9.73
N GLU A 175 -12.21 -23.41 -10.70
CA GLU A 175 -10.86 -23.43 -11.28
C GLU A 175 -10.58 -22.13 -12.05
N LEU A 176 -9.32 -21.67 -12.05
CA LEU A 176 -8.93 -20.40 -12.68
C LEU A 176 -9.33 -20.30 -14.16
N SER A 177 -9.30 -21.40 -14.91
CA SER A 177 -9.70 -21.41 -16.33
C SER A 177 -11.17 -21.08 -16.56
N ASN A 178 -12.01 -21.27 -15.54
CA ASN A 178 -13.46 -21.03 -15.59
C ASN A 178 -13.87 -19.79 -14.79
N PHE A 179 -12.91 -19.13 -14.14
CA PHE A 179 -13.17 -18.00 -13.27
C PHE A 179 -13.37 -16.73 -14.09
N LYS A 180 -14.59 -16.20 -14.04
CA LYS A 180 -14.96 -14.92 -14.64
C LYS A 180 -15.07 -13.88 -13.54
N TYR A 181 -14.25 -12.84 -13.63
CA TYR A 181 -14.27 -11.74 -12.68
C TYR A 181 -14.87 -10.49 -13.31
N ASN A 182 -15.78 -9.85 -12.58
CA ASN A 182 -16.34 -8.56 -12.95
C ASN A 182 -16.37 -7.67 -11.73
N TYR A 183 -15.47 -6.69 -11.68
CA TYR A 183 -15.54 -5.64 -10.68
C TYR A 183 -16.67 -4.70 -11.06
N THR A 184 -17.56 -4.38 -10.12
CA THR A 184 -18.74 -3.51 -10.35
C THR A 184 -18.72 -2.24 -9.50
N GLY A 185 -17.68 -2.05 -8.71
CA GLY A 185 -17.56 -0.91 -7.81
C GLY A 185 -17.01 0.36 -8.47
N PRO A 186 -16.87 1.42 -7.67
CA PRO A 186 -16.29 2.68 -8.09
C PRO A 186 -14.85 2.51 -8.54
N CYS A 187 -14.42 3.35 -9.47
CA CYS A 187 -13.09 3.30 -10.05
C CYS A 187 -12.73 4.65 -10.67
N GLY A 188 -11.46 4.79 -11.04
CA GLY A 188 -10.96 5.92 -11.81
C GLY A 188 -9.81 6.61 -11.08
N ASP A 189 -9.76 7.93 -11.25
CA ASP A 189 -8.77 8.78 -10.60
C ASP A 189 -9.19 9.07 -9.17
N TYR A 190 -8.20 9.18 -8.31
CA TYR A 190 -8.34 9.46 -6.89
C TYR A 190 -8.20 10.94 -6.61
N THR A 191 -8.84 11.37 -5.53
CA THR A 191 -8.57 12.66 -4.89
C THR A 191 -8.56 12.47 -3.37
N GLN A 192 -8.63 13.56 -2.62
CA GLN A 192 -8.82 13.45 -1.18
C GLN A 192 -10.23 12.93 -0.89
N GLU A 193 -10.30 11.74 -0.31
CA GLU A 193 -11.51 10.98 -0.07
C GLU A 193 -11.58 10.63 1.41
N SER A 194 -12.59 11.15 2.10
CA SER A 194 -12.74 11.01 3.55
C SER A 194 -14.19 10.73 3.91
N SER A 195 -14.36 9.90 4.93
CA SER A 195 -15.67 9.54 5.48
C SER A 195 -15.61 9.39 6.99
N SER A 196 -16.77 9.26 7.63
CA SER A 196 -16.86 8.96 9.06
C SER A 196 -16.59 7.48 9.34
N TRP A 197 -15.82 7.23 10.40
CA TRP A 197 -15.48 5.92 10.92
C TRP A 197 -15.84 5.84 12.41
N THR A 198 -16.24 4.65 12.87
CA THR A 198 -16.63 4.36 14.24
C THR A 198 -15.56 3.48 14.85
N LYS A 199 -14.96 3.97 15.93
CA LYS A 199 -14.04 3.19 16.75
C LYS A 199 -14.80 2.07 17.46
N GLN A 200 -14.28 0.87 17.34
CA GLN A 200 -14.83 -0.37 17.89
C GLN A 200 -14.26 -0.62 19.29
N SER A 201 -14.83 -1.59 20.00
CA SER A 201 -14.36 -2.00 21.33
C SER A 201 -12.97 -2.64 21.34
N ASP A 202 -12.46 -3.07 20.19
CA ASP A 202 -11.11 -3.62 20.01
C ASP A 202 -10.10 -2.59 19.49
N ASP A 203 -10.41 -1.30 19.64
CA ASP A 203 -9.66 -0.13 19.16
C ASP A 203 -9.49 -0.03 17.63
N SER A 204 -10.11 -0.92 16.86
CA SER A 204 -10.15 -0.80 15.41
C SER A 204 -11.21 0.18 14.93
N TRP A 205 -11.12 0.59 13.67
CA TRP A 205 -12.04 1.52 13.02
C TRP A 205 -12.82 0.79 11.93
N LYS A 206 -14.14 0.99 11.92
CA LYS A 206 -15.04 0.54 10.86
C LYS A 206 -15.75 1.73 10.23
N LEU A 207 -15.97 1.66 8.93
CA LEU A 207 -16.72 2.69 8.22
C LEU A 207 -18.17 2.74 8.74
N ASP A 208 -18.66 3.93 9.14
CA ASP A 208 -19.95 4.10 9.84
C ASP A 208 -21.13 3.52 9.07
N ASN A 209 -21.14 3.82 7.78
CA ASN A 209 -22.05 3.22 6.84
C ASN A 209 -21.29 2.06 6.21
N MET A 210 -21.34 0.88 6.83
CA MET A 210 -21.09 -0.35 6.09
C MET A 210 -22.17 -0.44 5.02
N TYR A 211 -21.91 0.21 3.89
CA TYR A 211 -22.60 -0.06 2.66
C TYR A 211 -22.54 -1.58 2.52
N THR A 212 -23.66 -2.21 2.25
CA THR A 212 -23.72 -3.62 1.86
C THR A 212 -23.05 -3.83 0.48
N GLY A 213 -22.10 -2.97 0.10
CA GLY A 213 -21.47 -2.76 -1.19
C GLY A 213 -20.30 -1.78 -1.07
N PHE A 214 -20.10 -0.93 -2.07
CA PHE A 214 -18.93 -0.04 -2.17
C PHE A 214 -19.18 1.34 -1.55
N TYR A 215 -18.14 1.96 -0.99
CA TYR A 215 -18.16 3.40 -0.74
C TYR A 215 -18.12 4.15 -2.07
N VAL A 216 -19.06 5.05 -2.29
CA VAL A 216 -19.05 5.97 -3.43
C VAL A 216 -18.69 7.35 -2.88
N PRO A 217 -17.52 7.92 -3.22
CA PRO A 217 -17.17 9.28 -2.82
C PRO A 217 -18.29 10.26 -3.20
N PRO A 218 -18.63 11.25 -2.36
CA PRO A 218 -19.56 12.31 -2.75
C PRO A 218 -19.01 13.09 -3.95
N THR A 219 -19.85 13.73 -4.76
CA THR A 219 -19.42 14.45 -5.98
C THR A 219 -18.31 15.47 -5.74
N SER A 220 -18.23 16.07 -4.55
CA SER A 220 -17.15 16.99 -4.16
C SER A 220 -15.77 16.32 -4.01
N GLN A 221 -15.74 15.00 -3.88
CA GLN A 221 -14.54 14.15 -3.79
C GLN A 221 -14.41 13.25 -5.04
N GLN A 222 -15.03 13.60 -6.17
CA GLN A 222 -14.93 12.83 -7.41
C GLN A 222 -14.07 13.55 -8.43
N CYS A 223 -13.17 12.81 -9.05
CA CYS A 223 -12.40 13.27 -10.20
C CYS A 223 -13.22 13.22 -11.50
N SER A 224 -12.78 13.95 -12.52
CA SER A 224 -13.46 13.93 -13.84
C SER A 224 -13.47 12.55 -14.50
N ARG A 225 -12.49 11.69 -14.18
CA ARG A 225 -12.40 10.30 -14.65
C ARG A 225 -12.98 9.28 -13.67
N PHE A 226 -13.54 9.74 -12.54
CA PHE A 226 -14.26 8.87 -11.62
C PHE A 226 -15.49 8.27 -12.30
N LYS A 227 -15.74 7.00 -12.02
CA LYS A 227 -16.96 6.30 -12.41
C LYS A 227 -17.52 5.60 -11.20
N ILE A 228 -18.82 5.76 -10.97
CA ILE A 228 -19.53 5.08 -9.88
C ILE A 228 -19.50 3.55 -10.01
N SER A 229 -19.39 3.06 -11.24
CA SER A 229 -19.26 1.65 -11.55
C SER A 229 -18.36 1.48 -12.76
N CYS A 230 -17.29 0.71 -12.59
CA CYS A 230 -16.59 0.10 -13.72
C CYS A 230 -17.34 -1.17 -14.11
N ASN A 231 -17.51 -1.39 -15.41
CA ASN A 231 -17.92 -2.70 -15.94
C ASN A 231 -16.82 -3.13 -16.91
N GLU A 232 -15.62 -3.31 -16.35
CA GLU A 232 -14.47 -3.75 -17.13
C GLU A 232 -14.47 -5.27 -17.16
N THR A 233 -15.08 -5.84 -18.20
CA THR A 233 -14.80 -7.23 -18.59
C THR A 233 -13.38 -7.29 -19.12
N TYR A 234 -12.45 -7.75 -18.28
CA TYR A 234 -11.11 -8.08 -18.73
C TYR A 234 -11.17 -9.33 -19.60
N PRO A 235 -10.71 -9.27 -20.87
CA PRO A 235 -10.71 -10.44 -21.74
C PRO A 235 -9.93 -11.59 -21.07
N GLU A 236 -10.44 -12.81 -21.23
CA GLU A 236 -9.78 -14.01 -20.74
C GLU A 236 -8.34 -14.05 -21.24
N VAL A 237 -7.39 -14.31 -20.34
CA VAL A 237 -6.01 -14.59 -20.75
C VAL A 237 -6.07 -15.93 -21.45
N SER A 238 -6.01 -15.93 -22.77
CA SER A 238 -5.80 -17.16 -23.52
C SER A 238 -4.47 -17.73 -23.07
N ASN A 239 -4.50 -18.77 -22.24
CA ASN A 239 -3.33 -19.55 -21.86
C ASN A 239 -2.84 -20.35 -23.07
N ASN A 240 -2.33 -19.66 -24.10
CA ASN A 240 -1.43 -20.27 -25.06
C ASN A 240 -0.05 -20.34 -24.40
N SER A 241 0.09 -21.27 -23.45
CA SER A 241 1.39 -21.87 -23.16
C SER A 241 1.74 -22.74 -24.38
N GLN A 242 2.23 -22.09 -25.44
CA GLN A 242 2.99 -22.81 -26.44
C GLN A 242 4.34 -23.14 -25.83
N ASN A 243 4.51 -24.44 -25.62
CA ASN A 243 5.74 -25.15 -25.37
C ASN A 243 6.74 -24.81 -26.49
N GLY A 244 7.49 -23.73 -26.31
CA GLY A 244 8.43 -23.18 -27.29
C GLY A 244 9.86 -23.28 -26.79
N ASN A 245 10.46 -24.45 -27.01
CA ASN A 245 11.88 -24.66 -26.84
C ASN A 245 12.62 -23.83 -27.91
N SER A 246 13.19 -22.68 -27.54
CA SER A 246 14.07 -21.91 -28.42
C SER A 246 15.14 -21.21 -27.60
N ASN A 247 16.32 -21.82 -27.58
CA ASN A 247 17.57 -21.15 -27.31
C ASN A 247 17.76 -20.10 -28.40
N ASN A 248 17.57 -18.82 -28.08
CA ASN A 248 18.20 -17.70 -28.76
C ASN A 248 18.11 -16.46 -27.87
N GLU A 249 19.22 -16.20 -27.21
CA GLU A 249 19.53 -15.03 -26.41
C GLU A 249 19.77 -13.82 -27.32
N PRO A 250 18.96 -12.73 -27.25
CA PRO A 250 19.36 -11.44 -27.77
C PRO A 250 19.98 -10.64 -26.63
N LYS A 251 21.27 -10.33 -26.77
CA LYS A 251 21.95 -9.29 -25.99
C LYS A 251 21.20 -7.96 -26.13
N THR A 252 20.39 -7.61 -25.13
CA THR A 252 19.89 -6.25 -24.96
C THR A 252 20.92 -5.41 -24.22
N THR A 253 21.47 -4.43 -24.93
CA THR A 253 22.34 -3.37 -24.44
C THR A 253 21.64 -2.58 -23.34
N ILE A 254 22.23 -2.57 -22.15
CA ILE A 254 21.81 -1.75 -21.02
C ILE A 254 22.10 -0.28 -21.37
N SER A 255 21.06 0.47 -21.70
CA SER A 255 21.08 1.92 -21.75
C SER A 255 21.10 2.46 -20.33
N ASN A 256 22.27 2.91 -19.88
CA ASN A 256 22.48 3.60 -18.62
C ASN A 256 21.63 4.89 -18.55
N CYS A 257 20.54 4.86 -17.80
CA CYS A 257 19.92 6.07 -17.29
C CYS A 257 20.60 6.43 -15.97
N ILE A 258 21.43 7.47 -16.03
CA ILE A 258 22.04 8.14 -14.86
C ILE A 258 20.91 8.90 -14.13
N PRO A 259 20.64 8.63 -12.85
CA PRO A 259 19.78 9.51 -12.06
C PRO A 259 20.61 10.71 -11.58
N SER A 260 20.48 11.84 -12.27
CA SER A 260 20.89 13.13 -11.74
C SER A 260 19.89 13.58 -10.67
N SER A 261 20.42 13.74 -9.45
CA SER A 261 20.00 14.72 -8.44
C SER A 261 18.53 14.72 -8.00
N CYS A 262 18.21 13.86 -7.03
CA CYS A 262 17.19 14.15 -6.01
C CYS A 262 17.92 14.41 -4.68
N VAL A 263 18.47 15.60 -4.52
CA VAL A 263 18.88 16.11 -3.21
C VAL A 263 17.66 16.80 -2.62
N ALA A 264 16.98 16.13 -1.69
CA ALA A 264 15.99 16.79 -0.85
C ALA A 264 16.72 17.81 0.05
N PRO A 265 16.20 19.03 0.22
CA PRO A 265 16.78 19.99 1.14
C PRO A 265 16.54 19.50 2.57
N PHE A 266 17.62 19.12 3.25
CA PHE A 266 17.59 18.96 4.70
C PHE A 266 17.32 20.32 5.33
N VAL A 267 16.19 20.39 6.01
CA VAL A 267 15.78 21.51 6.84
C VAL A 267 16.81 21.68 7.96
N PHE A 268 17.48 22.83 7.96
CA PHE A 268 18.20 23.37 9.10
C PHE A 268 17.23 23.53 10.26
N TYR A 269 17.34 22.69 11.29
CA TYR A 269 16.82 23.06 12.61
C TYR A 269 17.92 23.77 13.39
N PHE A 270 17.65 25.03 13.69
CA PHE A 270 18.28 25.82 14.74
C PHE A 270 18.40 24.99 16.02
N MET A 271 19.62 24.82 16.54
CA MET A 271 19.84 24.70 17.98
C MET A 271 20.70 25.89 18.42
N ILE A 272 20.01 26.96 18.80
CA ILE A 272 20.54 28.03 19.64
C ILE A 272 19.99 27.80 21.05
N VAL A 273 20.88 27.99 22.02
CA VAL A 273 20.69 28.05 23.49
C VAL A 273 20.72 26.70 24.25
N LEU A 274 21.87 26.38 24.89
CA LEU A 274 21.95 26.30 26.36
C LEU A 274 23.42 26.30 26.89
N PHE A 275 23.81 27.41 27.54
CA PHE A 275 24.78 27.58 28.65
C PHE A 275 26.23 27.07 28.45
N VAL A 276 27.26 27.90 28.25
CA VAL A 276 27.79 28.96 29.14
C VAL A 276 27.53 28.67 30.61
N LEU A 277 28.33 27.81 31.23
CA LEU A 277 28.65 27.81 32.67
C LEU A 277 29.79 26.80 32.95
N LEU A 278 31.00 27.10 32.50
CA LEU A 278 32.23 26.55 33.09
C LEU A 278 33.32 27.62 33.07
N ASN A 279 33.11 28.64 33.88
CA ASN A 279 34.14 29.49 34.43
C ASN A 279 33.55 30.11 35.70
N ILE A 280 33.84 29.48 36.83
CA ILE A 280 34.07 30.08 38.15
C ILE A 280 34.63 28.94 39.03
N ASN A 281 35.83 29.21 39.55
CA ASN A 281 36.72 28.45 40.46
C ASN A 281 37.61 27.37 39.83
#